data_AF-A0A8J5PGG2-F1
#
_entry.id   AF-A0A8J5PGG2-F1
#
_cell.length_a   1.000
_cell.length_b   1.000
_cell.length_c   1.000
_cell.angle_alpha   90.00
_cell.angle_beta   90.00
_cell.angle_gamma   90.00
#
_symmetry.space_group_name_H-M   'P 1'
#
loop_
_entity.id
_entity.type
_entity.pdbx_description
1 polymer ?
#
loop_
_entity_poly.entity_id
_entity_poly.type
_entity_poly.pdbx_seq_one_letter_code
_entity_poly.pdbx_strand_id
1 'polypeptide(L)'
;MGDGYDDNQSGPEIKKGRNARQQIFGGGLLMLLARHFESDQDAEWLMSAGYRFAELHQVSNIIRPGMQIQSTEFETKLRSTSAYANKHNEAPPGVHIGFFAIRASVRSGFDVLVQKDARNVLPSMALPLKTLDDWHLQLLKRFENMPVSKRLQSLNETSVRQSDQESEFAAQLSETIKTLCEWTQEPLF
;
A
#
# COMPACT_ATOMS: atom_id res chain seq x y z
N MET A 1 -8.97 21.04 -32.29
CA MET A 1 -8.16 21.13 -31.06
C MET A 1 -8.81 20.19 -30.06
N GLY A 2 -8.12 19.11 -29.68
CA GLY A 2 -8.63 18.13 -28.73
C GLY A 2 -8.19 18.52 -27.32
N ASP A 3 -9.15 18.67 -26.42
CA ASP A 3 -8.91 18.87 -24.99
C ASP A 3 -8.32 17.58 -24.41
N GLY A 4 -7.12 17.71 -23.85
CA GLY A 4 -6.48 16.67 -23.07
C GLY A 4 -7.11 16.63 -21.68
N TYR A 5 -7.90 15.59 -21.42
CA TYR A 5 -8.27 15.22 -20.06
C TYR A 5 -7.04 14.63 -19.36
N ASP A 6 -6.56 15.37 -18.37
CA ASP A 6 -5.53 14.94 -17.44
C ASP A 6 -6.16 13.92 -16.47
N ASP A 7 -6.09 12.65 -16.82
CA ASP A 7 -6.62 11.54 -16.04
C ASP A 7 -5.64 11.18 -14.92
N ASN A 8 -5.53 12.06 -13.92
CA ASN A 8 -4.87 11.78 -12.65
C ASN A 8 -5.77 10.89 -11.77
N GLN A 9 -6.14 9.72 -12.27
CA GLN A 9 -6.72 8.67 -11.45
C GLN A 9 -5.59 7.84 -10.83
N SER A 10 -5.31 8.10 -9.55
CA SER A 10 -4.52 7.22 -8.67
C SER A 10 -5.28 5.91 -8.43
N GLY A 11 -5.38 5.07 -9.46
CA GLY A 11 -5.92 3.71 -9.37
C GLY A 11 -4.90 2.72 -8.76
N PRO A 12 -5.35 1.57 -8.24
CA PRO A 12 -4.44 0.52 -7.79
C PRO A 12 -3.75 -0.17 -8.97
N GLU A 13 -2.56 -0.71 -8.72
CA GLU A 13 -1.72 -1.38 -9.71
C GLU A 13 -1.36 -2.80 -9.25
N ILE A 14 -1.22 -3.71 -10.21
CA ILE A 14 -0.76 -5.07 -9.94
C ILE A 14 0.77 -5.09 -9.81
N LYS A 15 1.26 -5.56 -8.67
CA LYS A 15 2.68 -5.79 -8.43
C LYS A 15 3.05 -7.26 -8.51
N LYS A 16 4.08 -7.54 -9.30
CA LYS A 16 4.68 -8.87 -9.36
C LYS A 16 5.49 -9.20 -8.10
N GLY A 17 5.21 -10.35 -7.49
CA GLY A 17 6.03 -10.94 -6.44
C GLY A 17 7.41 -11.32 -6.96
N ARG A 18 8.47 -10.99 -6.20
CA ARG A 18 9.83 -11.35 -6.57
C ARG A 18 10.06 -12.85 -6.31
N ASN A 19 10.37 -13.60 -7.36
CA ASN A 19 10.84 -14.97 -7.24
C ASN A 19 12.21 -14.98 -6.55
N ALA A 20 12.34 -15.71 -5.43
CA ALA A 20 13.56 -15.83 -4.63
C ALA A 20 14.73 -16.58 -5.31
N ARG A 21 14.72 -16.73 -6.64
CA ARG A 21 15.69 -17.51 -7.42
C ARG A 21 16.69 -16.67 -8.22
N GLN A 22 16.95 -15.44 -7.79
CA GLN A 22 18.18 -14.75 -8.14
C GLN A 22 19.06 -14.68 -6.90
N GLN A 23 19.67 -15.82 -6.56
CA GLN A 23 20.85 -15.83 -5.69
C GLN A 23 21.99 -15.19 -6.47
N ILE A 24 22.08 -13.86 -6.39
CA ILE A 24 23.30 -13.15 -6.73
C ILE A 24 24.19 -13.29 -5.51
N PHE A 25 25.17 -14.17 -5.62
CA PHE A 25 26.21 -14.37 -4.63
C PHE A 25 27.06 -13.09 -4.59
N GLY A 26 26.85 -12.25 -3.57
CA GLY A 26 27.58 -11.00 -3.34
C GLY A 26 27.92 -10.87 -1.86
N GLY A 27 29.18 -10.53 -1.55
CA GLY A 27 29.79 -10.63 -0.22
C GLY A 27 29.37 -9.59 0.82
N GLY A 28 28.08 -9.34 1.02
CA GLY A 28 27.60 -8.47 2.10
C GLY A 28 26.10 -8.19 2.08
N LEU A 29 25.53 -7.90 3.25
CA LEU A 29 24.16 -7.40 3.42
C LEU A 29 24.21 -5.87 3.59
N LEU A 30 23.44 -5.14 2.77
CA LEU A 30 23.27 -3.70 2.91
C LEU A 30 21.88 -3.40 3.49
N MET A 31 21.85 -2.78 4.66
CA MET A 31 20.63 -2.21 5.23
C MET A 31 20.61 -0.70 4.97
N LEU A 32 19.49 -0.20 4.45
CA LEU A 32 19.31 1.22 4.15
C LEU A 32 18.18 1.76 5.01
N LEU A 33 18.47 2.81 5.78
CA LEU A 33 17.49 3.59 6.50
C LEU A 33 17.45 4.99 5.88
N ALA A 34 16.26 5.42 5.45
CA ALA A 34 16.04 6.78 4.96
C ALA A 34 15.21 7.54 5.99
N ARG A 35 15.66 8.76 6.30
CA ARG A 35 14.93 9.72 7.14
C ARG A 35 14.89 11.04 6.37
N HIS A 36 13.71 11.65 6.33
CA HIS A 36 13.54 13.01 5.82
C HIS A 36 13.74 14.00 6.97
N PHE A 37 14.41 15.12 6.69
CA PHE A 37 14.57 16.23 7.62
C PHE A 37 13.92 17.45 6.97
N GLU A 38 12.98 18.07 7.67
CA GLU A 38 12.21 19.23 7.16
C GLU A 38 12.82 20.56 7.60
N SER A 39 13.68 20.56 8.61
CA SER A 39 14.25 21.76 9.21
C SER A 39 15.71 21.95 8.78
N ASP A 40 16.03 23.17 8.35
CA ASP A 40 17.42 23.59 8.09
C ASP A 40 18.31 23.42 9.34
N GLN A 41 17.73 23.53 10.53
CA GLN A 41 18.42 23.31 11.80
C GLN A 41 18.96 21.87 11.94
N ASP A 42 18.22 20.87 11.43
CA ASP A 42 18.66 19.48 11.46
C ASP A 42 19.85 19.27 10.52
N ALA A 43 19.84 19.95 9.37
CA ALA A 43 20.94 19.91 8.41
C ALA A 43 22.20 20.55 8.98
N GLU A 44 22.08 21.70 9.65
CA GLU A 44 23.20 22.37 10.33
C GLU A 44 23.79 21.52 11.46
N TRP A 45 22.93 20.87 12.25
CA TRP A 45 23.36 19.95 13.31
C TRP A 45 24.15 18.77 12.74
N LEU A 46 23.67 18.15 11.65
CA LEU A 46 24.38 17.07 10.97
C LEU A 46 25.73 17.53 10.41
N MET A 47 25.80 18.71 9.79
CA MET A 47 27.08 19.25 9.30
C MET A 47 28.08 19.49 10.43
N SER A 48 27.60 20.01 11.56
CA SER A 48 28.38 20.25 12.77
C SER A 48 28.87 18.97 13.43
N ALA A 49 28.07 17.90 13.35
CA ALA A 49 28.45 16.54 13.76
C ALA A 49 29.42 15.85 12.77
N GLY A 50 29.80 16.51 11.68
CA GLY A 50 30.77 16.02 10.70
C GLY A 50 30.17 15.28 9.51
N TYR A 51 28.85 15.20 9.39
CA TYR A 51 28.21 14.65 8.19
C TYR A 51 28.38 15.58 6.99
N ARG A 52 28.31 15.01 5.79
CA ARG A 52 28.38 15.73 4.52
C ARG A 52 27.24 15.28 3.62
N PHE A 53 26.67 16.23 2.90
CA PHE A 53 25.65 15.97 1.90
C PHE A 53 26.31 15.82 0.53
N ALA A 54 25.87 14.82 -0.22
CA ALA A 54 26.40 14.52 -1.53
C ALA A 54 25.27 14.04 -2.44
N GLU A 55 25.45 14.26 -3.74
CA GLU A 55 24.52 13.76 -4.73
C GLU A 55 24.51 12.24 -4.77
N LEU A 56 23.35 11.65 -5.06
CA LEU A 56 23.15 10.21 -4.96
C LEU A 56 24.14 9.40 -5.81
N HIS A 57 24.47 9.90 -7.00
CA HIS A 57 25.42 9.26 -7.92
C HIS A 57 26.84 9.20 -7.34
N GLN A 58 27.25 10.22 -6.58
CA GLN A 58 28.59 10.26 -5.95
C GLN A 58 28.69 9.18 -4.88
N VAL A 59 27.67 9.06 -4.04
CA VAL A 59 27.61 8.05 -2.97
C VAL A 59 27.49 6.64 -3.56
N SER A 60 26.68 6.48 -4.62
CA SER A 60 26.51 5.22 -5.35
C SER A 60 27.83 4.67 -5.89
N ASN A 61 28.65 5.54 -6.49
CA ASN A 61 29.96 5.17 -7.04
C ASN A 61 30.96 4.71 -5.97
N ILE A 62 30.76 5.12 -4.71
CA ILE A 62 31.61 4.70 -3.58
C ILE A 62 31.11 3.37 -2.99
N ILE A 63 29.80 3.26 -2.74
CA ILE A 63 29.21 2.08 -2.07
C ILE A 63 29.23 0.85 -2.99
N ARG A 64 28.90 1.04 -4.27
CA ARG A 64 28.69 -0.07 -5.22
C ARG A 64 29.94 -0.95 -5.36
N PRO A 65 31.16 -0.41 -5.59
CA PRO A 65 32.38 -1.23 -5.64
C PRO A 65 32.73 -1.86 -4.29
N GLY A 66 32.63 -1.09 -3.19
CA GLY A 66 33.01 -1.56 -1.85
C GLY A 66 32.16 -2.72 -1.34
N MET A 67 30.89 -2.79 -1.75
CA MET A 67 29.96 -3.85 -1.36
C MET A 67 29.72 -4.88 -2.47
N GLN A 68 30.49 -4.83 -3.56
CA GLN A 68 30.36 -5.72 -4.72
C GLN A 68 28.92 -5.77 -5.30
N ILE A 69 28.22 -4.63 -5.31
CA ILE A 69 26.86 -4.54 -5.81
C ILE A 69 26.91 -4.48 -7.34
N GLN A 70 26.52 -5.55 -8.02
CA GLN A 70 26.52 -5.62 -9.49
C GLN A 70 25.23 -5.04 -10.13
N SER A 71 24.23 -4.69 -9.31
CA SER A 71 22.94 -4.20 -9.79
C SER A 71 23.04 -2.80 -10.40
N THR A 72 22.58 -2.67 -11.64
CA THR A 72 22.39 -1.37 -12.31
C THR A 72 21.26 -0.55 -11.69
N GLU A 73 20.34 -1.20 -10.95
CA GLU A 73 19.18 -0.56 -10.31
C GLU A 73 19.48 0.06 -8.93
N PHE A 74 20.74 0.01 -8.46
CA PHE A 74 21.10 0.44 -7.10
C PHE A 74 20.67 1.88 -6.79
N GLU A 75 20.96 2.83 -7.68
CA GLU A 75 20.56 4.24 -7.50
C GLU A 75 19.05 4.42 -7.56
N THR A 76 18.38 3.76 -8.50
CA THR A 76 16.92 3.74 -8.59
C THR A 76 16.32 3.24 -7.29
N LYS A 77 16.94 2.23 -6.67
CA LYS A 77 16.51 1.70 -5.37
C LYS A 77 16.70 2.71 -4.26
N LEU A 78 17.87 3.36 -4.15
CA LEU A 78 18.11 4.40 -3.14
C LEU A 78 17.13 5.58 -3.29
N ARG A 79 16.89 6.04 -4.52
CA ARG A 79 15.92 7.10 -4.82
C ARG A 79 14.50 6.68 -4.42
N SER A 80 14.12 5.43 -4.72
CA SER A 80 12.84 4.90 -4.26
C SER A 80 12.73 4.92 -2.73
N THR A 81 13.78 4.52 -2.00
CA THR A 81 13.80 4.53 -0.53
C THR A 81 13.67 5.95 0.04
N SER A 82 14.30 6.95 -0.59
CA SER A 82 14.10 8.36 -0.20
C SER A 82 12.67 8.84 -0.42
N ALA A 83 12.07 8.48 -1.56
CA ALA A 83 10.66 8.80 -1.84
C ALA A 83 9.71 8.08 -0.86
N TYR A 84 10.07 6.88 -0.40
CA TYR A 84 9.32 6.19 0.66
C TYR A 84 9.37 6.92 2.00
N ALA A 85 10.48 7.59 2.34
CA ALA A 85 10.58 8.36 3.59
C ALA A 85 9.75 9.65 3.57
N ASN A 86 9.51 10.22 2.39
CA ASN A 86 8.76 11.47 2.23
C ASN A 86 7.25 11.26 2.09
N LYS A 87 6.84 10.07 1.63
CA LYS A 87 5.41 9.77 1.53
C LYS A 87 4.91 9.36 2.90
N HIS A 88 4.09 10.21 3.52
CA HIS A 88 3.08 9.81 4.52
C HIS A 88 2.07 8.87 3.85
N ASN A 89 2.52 7.69 3.44
CA ASN A 89 1.69 6.59 2.97
C ASN A 89 1.15 5.81 4.18
N GLU A 90 0.61 6.55 5.14
CA GLU A 90 -0.17 5.96 6.22
C GLU A 90 -1.63 6.22 5.87
N ALA A 91 -2.46 5.18 5.99
CA ALA A 91 -3.89 5.40 5.92
C ALA A 91 -4.26 6.42 7.00
N PRO A 92 -5.15 7.39 6.72
CA PRO A 92 -5.64 8.31 7.73
C PRO A 92 -6.13 7.53 8.96
N PRO A 93 -6.05 8.11 10.18
CA PRO A 93 -6.56 7.43 11.36
C PRO A 93 -8.07 7.22 11.23
N GLY A 94 -8.54 6.00 11.51
CA GLY A 94 -9.96 5.65 11.47
C GLY A 94 -10.21 4.18 11.21
N VAL A 95 -11.47 3.85 10.92
CA VAL A 95 -11.88 2.51 10.49
C VAL A 95 -11.84 2.43 8.97
N HIS A 96 -11.12 1.47 8.43
CA HIS A 96 -10.96 1.29 6.98
C HIS A 96 -11.33 -0.13 6.55
N ILE A 97 -11.86 -0.24 5.34
CA ILE A 97 -11.97 -1.51 4.62
C ILE A 97 -10.76 -1.62 3.70
N GLY A 98 -9.93 -2.62 3.94
CA GLY A 98 -8.81 -2.97 3.06
C GLY A 98 -9.17 -4.08 2.10
N PHE A 99 -8.67 -4.00 0.88
CA PHE A 99 -8.79 -5.02 -0.14
C PHE A 99 -7.42 -5.64 -0.43
N PHE A 100 -7.33 -6.95 -0.23
CA PHE A 100 -6.13 -7.73 -0.49
C PHE A 100 -6.44 -8.81 -1.52
N ALA A 101 -5.85 -8.68 -2.71
CA ALA A 101 -6.01 -9.61 -3.80
C ALA A 101 -4.66 -10.16 -4.25
N ILE A 102 -4.64 -11.48 -4.49
CA ILE A 102 -3.51 -12.20 -5.04
C ILE A 102 -3.97 -12.96 -6.28
N ARG A 103 -3.22 -12.83 -7.38
CA ARG A 103 -3.44 -13.56 -8.63
C ARG A 103 -2.22 -14.41 -8.97
N ALA A 104 -2.42 -15.64 -9.45
CA ALA A 104 -1.32 -16.45 -9.96
C ALA A 104 -0.74 -15.82 -11.24
N SER A 105 0.58 -15.76 -11.33
CA SER A 105 1.26 -15.17 -12.50
C SER A 105 1.70 -16.25 -13.49
N VAL A 106 1.47 -16.02 -14.79
CA VAL A 106 1.82 -16.95 -15.89
C VAL A 106 3.33 -17.27 -15.93
N ARG A 107 4.17 -16.38 -15.39
CA ARG A 107 5.63 -16.49 -15.41
C ARG A 107 6.24 -16.96 -14.08
N SER A 108 5.49 -17.76 -13.31
CA SER A 108 5.78 -18.20 -11.93
C SER A 108 5.72 -17.08 -10.88
N GLY A 109 5.02 -17.36 -9.77
CA GLY A 109 4.83 -16.45 -8.64
C GLY A 109 3.40 -15.92 -8.53
N PHE A 110 3.24 -14.89 -7.71
CA PHE A 110 1.96 -14.24 -7.45
C PHE A 110 2.04 -12.74 -7.71
N ASP A 111 0.98 -12.21 -8.29
CA ASP A 111 0.73 -10.80 -8.49
C ASP A 111 -0.15 -10.31 -7.32
N VAL A 112 0.26 -9.26 -6.63
CA VAL A 112 -0.45 -8.67 -5.49
C VAL A 112 -0.95 -7.29 -5.89
N LEU A 113 -2.23 -7.00 -5.66
CA LEU A 113 -2.77 -5.67 -5.89
C LEU A 113 -2.27 -4.69 -4.82
N VAL A 114 -1.74 -3.55 -5.25
CA VAL A 114 -1.23 -2.49 -4.36
C VAL A 114 -1.70 -1.11 -4.83
N GLN A 115 -1.72 -0.12 -3.94
CA GLN A 115 -1.95 1.26 -4.36
C GLN A 115 -0.73 1.80 -5.13
N LYS A 116 -0.94 2.39 -6.32
CA LYS A 116 0.11 2.89 -7.22
C LYS A 116 1.13 3.79 -6.52
N ASP A 117 0.62 4.77 -5.78
CA ASP A 117 1.45 5.76 -5.10
C ASP A 117 1.92 5.32 -3.71
N ALA A 118 1.25 4.34 -3.11
CA ALA A 118 1.47 3.87 -1.75
C ALA A 118 1.60 2.34 -1.72
N ARG A 119 2.67 1.83 -2.31
CA ARG A 119 2.83 0.38 -2.56
C ARG A 119 3.06 -0.46 -1.30
N ASN A 120 3.11 0.19 -0.14
CA ASN A 120 3.16 -0.39 1.21
C ASN A 120 1.77 -0.43 1.89
N VAL A 121 0.74 0.17 1.27
CA VAL A 121 -0.62 0.26 1.78
C VAL A 121 -1.54 -0.58 0.91
N LEU A 122 -2.48 -1.25 1.54
CA LEU A 122 -3.54 -1.95 0.84
C LEU A 122 -4.50 -0.93 0.20
N PRO A 123 -4.99 -1.20 -1.02
CA PRO A 123 -6.19 -0.56 -1.54
C PRO A 123 -7.26 -0.50 -0.43
N SER A 124 -7.65 0.69 0.00
CA SER A 124 -8.55 0.82 1.16
C SER A 124 -9.45 2.04 1.07
N MET A 125 -10.61 1.97 1.72
CA MET A 125 -11.57 3.06 1.85
C MET A 125 -11.97 3.25 3.31
N ALA A 126 -12.10 4.50 3.73
CA ALA A 126 -12.54 4.85 5.07
C ALA A 126 -14.04 4.56 5.22
N LEU A 127 -14.41 3.93 6.33
CA LEU A 127 -15.80 3.90 6.78
C LEU A 127 -16.10 5.20 7.53
N PRO A 128 -17.35 5.70 7.52
CA PRO A 128 -17.77 6.88 8.27
C PRO A 128 -17.89 6.58 9.78
N LEU A 129 -16.87 5.95 10.35
CA LEU A 129 -16.80 5.46 11.72
C LEU A 129 -15.45 5.78 12.33
N LYS A 130 -15.46 6.26 13.58
CA LYS A 130 -14.22 6.56 14.32
C LYS A 130 -13.62 5.31 14.97
N THR A 131 -14.45 4.42 15.47
CA THR A 131 -14.07 3.21 16.22
C THR A 131 -15.02 2.06 15.91
N LEU A 132 -14.53 0.83 16.07
CA LEU A 132 -15.35 -0.38 16.03
C LEU A 132 -15.68 -0.81 17.46
N ASP A 133 -16.96 -0.79 17.80
CA ASP A 133 -17.47 -1.37 19.03
C ASP A 133 -17.68 -2.89 18.90
N ASP A 134 -17.83 -3.59 20.03
CA ASP A 134 -18.00 -5.04 20.08
C ASP A 134 -19.19 -5.56 19.23
N TRP A 135 -20.28 -4.79 19.17
CA TRP A 135 -21.46 -5.18 18.38
C TRP A 135 -21.17 -5.14 16.87
N HIS A 136 -20.35 -4.19 16.39
CA HIS A 136 -19.89 -4.16 14.99
C HIS A 136 -19.09 -5.44 14.68
N LEU A 137 -18.19 -5.83 15.59
CA LEU A 137 -17.37 -7.02 15.44
C LEU A 137 -18.22 -8.30 15.45
N GLN A 138 -19.25 -8.37 16.29
CA GLN A 138 -20.18 -9.51 16.31
C GLN A 138 -20.93 -9.66 14.98
N LEU A 139 -21.35 -8.54 14.38
CA LEU A 139 -21.98 -8.54 13.06
C LEU A 139 -20.99 -8.96 11.97
N LEU A 140 -19.77 -8.40 11.96
CA LEU A 140 -18.72 -8.75 10.98
C LEU A 140 -18.34 -10.23 11.03
N LYS A 141 -18.30 -10.84 12.21
CA LYS A 141 -18.04 -12.28 12.38
C LYS A 141 -19.08 -13.17 11.70
N ARG A 142 -20.31 -12.71 11.51
CA ARG A 142 -21.36 -13.47 10.79
C ARG A 142 -21.01 -13.69 9.31
N PHE A 143 -20.11 -12.88 8.76
CA PHE A 143 -19.69 -12.89 7.36
C PHE A 143 -18.30 -13.49 7.13
N GLU A 144 -17.68 -14.01 8.18
CA GLU A 144 -16.35 -14.62 8.10
C GLU A 144 -16.36 -15.81 7.13
N ASN A 145 -15.29 -15.99 6.36
CA ASN A 145 -15.14 -17.05 5.36
C ASN A 145 -16.19 -17.08 4.24
N MET A 146 -17.00 -16.02 4.08
CA MET A 146 -17.90 -15.91 2.94
C MET A 146 -17.21 -15.24 1.75
N PRO A 147 -17.52 -15.65 0.50
CA PRO A 147 -17.12 -14.90 -0.68
C PRO A 147 -17.82 -13.53 -0.71
N VAL A 148 -17.17 -12.52 -1.30
CA VAL A 148 -17.66 -11.13 -1.32
C VAL A 148 -19.09 -11.04 -1.89
N SER A 149 -19.38 -11.81 -2.94
CA SER A 149 -20.72 -11.91 -3.54
C SER A 149 -21.80 -12.33 -2.53
N LYS A 150 -21.54 -13.38 -1.74
CA LYS A 150 -22.45 -13.83 -0.68
C LYS A 150 -22.52 -12.84 0.47
N ARG A 151 -21.40 -12.18 0.84
CA ARG A 151 -21.41 -11.14 1.87
C ARG A 151 -22.31 -9.98 1.48
N LEU A 152 -22.19 -9.47 0.25
CA LEU A 152 -23.04 -8.39 -0.24
C LEU A 152 -24.51 -8.79 -0.29
N GLN A 153 -24.81 -10.03 -0.68
CA GLN A 153 -26.16 -10.56 -0.66
C GLN A 153 -26.72 -10.61 0.77
N SER A 154 -26.01 -11.27 1.70
CA SER A 154 -26.43 -11.41 3.10
C SER A 154 -26.45 -10.07 3.85
N LEU A 155 -25.61 -9.11 3.47
CA LEU A 155 -25.69 -7.75 4.01
C LEU A 155 -27.00 -7.10 3.63
N ASN A 156 -27.56 -7.36 2.45
CA ASN A 156 -28.83 -6.79 2.00
C ASN A 156 -30.07 -7.53 2.55
N GLU A 157 -29.89 -8.71 3.15
CA GLU A 157 -30.98 -9.49 3.72
C GLU A 157 -31.35 -8.98 5.13
N THR A 158 -32.62 -8.67 5.32
CA THR A 158 -33.17 -8.18 6.60
C THR A 158 -33.07 -9.21 7.72
N SER A 159 -32.94 -10.50 7.39
CA SER A 159 -32.84 -11.60 8.35
C SER A 159 -31.56 -11.55 9.20
N VAL A 160 -30.50 -10.89 8.71
CA VAL A 160 -29.21 -10.78 9.39
C VAL A 160 -29.15 -9.54 10.30
N ARG A 161 -30.05 -8.57 10.10
CA ARG A 161 -30.08 -7.27 10.78
C ARG A 161 -31.13 -7.31 11.89
N GLN A 162 -30.68 -7.29 13.14
CA GLN A 162 -31.56 -7.39 14.32
C GLN A 162 -31.95 -6.02 14.90
N SER A 163 -31.31 -4.95 14.45
CA SER A 163 -31.60 -3.57 14.88
C SER A 163 -31.45 -2.57 13.73
N ASP A 164 -32.05 -1.38 13.89
CA ASP A 164 -31.91 -0.27 12.94
C ASP A 164 -30.44 0.17 12.78
N GLN A 165 -29.69 0.14 13.88
CA GLN A 165 -28.25 0.47 13.89
C GLN A 165 -27.41 -0.56 13.12
N GLU A 166 -27.72 -1.87 13.26
CA GLU A 166 -27.09 -2.91 12.44
C GLU A 166 -27.42 -2.75 10.96
N SER A 167 -28.64 -2.32 10.64
CA SER A 167 -29.09 -2.09 9.26
C SER A 167 -28.36 -0.92 8.60
N GLU A 168 -28.18 0.19 9.32
CA GLU A 168 -27.43 1.35 8.83
C GLU A 168 -25.96 1.01 8.58
N PHE A 169 -25.30 0.35 9.54
CA PHE A 169 -23.91 -0.08 9.37
C PHE A 169 -23.75 -1.08 8.22
N ALA A 170 -24.69 -2.03 8.07
CA ALA A 170 -24.66 -2.98 6.96
C ALA A 170 -24.82 -2.29 5.59
N ALA A 171 -25.64 -1.24 5.51
CA ALA A 171 -25.79 -0.43 4.29
C ALA A 171 -24.50 0.32 3.97
N GLN A 172 -23.89 0.99 4.96
CA GLN A 172 -22.61 1.68 4.81
C GLN A 172 -21.49 0.73 4.38
N LEU A 173 -21.43 -0.46 4.99
CA LEU A 173 -20.45 -1.49 4.68
C LEU A 173 -20.62 -2.01 3.25
N SER A 174 -21.86 -2.32 2.85
CA SER A 174 -22.19 -2.80 1.50
C SER A 174 -21.82 -1.78 0.44
N GLU A 175 -22.15 -0.50 0.66
CA GLU A 175 -21.81 0.58 -0.25
C GLU A 175 -20.30 0.77 -0.38
N THR A 176 -19.60 0.86 0.76
CA THR A 176 -18.13 1.03 0.77
C THR A 176 -17.42 -0.14 0.07
N ILE A 177 -17.90 -1.38 0.26
CA ILE A 177 -17.36 -2.55 -0.45
C ILE A 177 -17.57 -2.40 -1.96
N LYS A 178 -18.76 -1.98 -2.43
CA LYS A 178 -19.02 -1.79 -3.86
C LYS A 178 -18.13 -0.71 -4.46
N THR A 179 -18.05 0.45 -3.82
CA THR A 179 -17.18 1.55 -4.27
C THR A 179 -15.71 1.11 -4.31
N LEU A 180 -15.26 0.34 -3.30
CA LEU A 180 -13.90 -0.20 -3.28
C LEU A 180 -13.66 -1.18 -4.44
N CYS A 181 -14.62 -2.07 -4.72
CA CYS A 181 -14.53 -2.99 -5.86
C CYS A 181 -14.45 -2.23 -7.19
N GLU A 182 -15.32 -1.24 -7.39
CA GLU A 182 -15.36 -0.40 -8.60
C GLU A 182 -14.04 0.36 -8.80
N TRP A 183 -13.53 0.99 -7.73
CA TRP A 183 -12.25 1.70 -7.77
C TRP A 183 -11.08 0.77 -8.07
N THR A 184 -11.12 -0.48 -7.60
CA THR A 184 -10.05 -1.45 -7.88
C THR A 184 -10.03 -1.94 -9.31
N GLN A 185 -11.12 -1.77 -10.08
CA GLN A 185 -11.29 -2.25 -11.46
C GLN A 185 -10.95 -3.75 -11.66
N GLU A 186 -10.84 -4.52 -10.59
CA GLU A 186 -10.61 -5.95 -10.64
C GLU A 186 -11.96 -6.67 -10.73
N PRO A 187 -12.15 -7.59 -11.69
CA PRO A 187 -13.37 -8.38 -11.76
C PRO A 187 -13.39 -9.34 -10.57
N LEU A 188 -14.10 -8.93 -9.52
CA LEU A 188 -14.39 -9.76 -8.34
C LEU A 188 -15.54 -10.75 -8.60
N PHE A 189 -15.98 -10.84 -9.86
CA PHE A 189 -17.08 -11.66 -10.36
C PHE A 189 -16.71 -12.28 -11.71
#